data_AF-A0A9X6FCY6-F1
#
_entry.id   AF-A0A9X6FCY6-F1
#
_cell.length_a   1.000
_cell.length_b   1.000
_cell.length_c   1.000
_cell.angle_alpha   90.00
_cell.angle_beta   90.00
_cell.angle_gamma   90.00
#
_symmetry.space_group_name_H-M   'P 1'
#
loop_
_entity.id
_entity.type
_entity.pdbx_description
1 polymer ?
#
loop_
_entity_poly.entity_id
_entity_poly.type
_entity_poly.pdbx_seq_one_letter_code
_entity_poly.pdbx_strand_id
1 'polypeptide(L)' 'MDHIVPLNRMGNNDPTNFEILCQTCNISKGDRTTETNNGTIPF' A
#
# COMPACT_ATOMS: atom_id res chain seq x y z
N MET A 1 6.89 -6.95 3.18
CA MET A 1 5.93 -7.25 2.11
C MET A 1 4.56 -7.10 2.71
N ASP A 2 3.73 -6.26 2.11
CA ASP A 2 2.37 -5.96 2.57
C ASP A 2 1.45 -5.80 1.35
N HIS A 3 0.13 -5.87 1.56
CA HIS A 3 -0.84 -5.64 0.50
C HIS A 3 -1.14 -4.14 0.34
N ILE A 4 -1.02 -3.59 -0.88
CA ILE A 4 -1.38 -2.19 -1.21
C ILE A 4 -2.83 -1.93 -0.81
N VAL A 5 -3.74 -2.82 -1.21
CA VAL A 5 -5.12 -2.90 -0.74
C VAL A 5 -5.28 -4.09 0.19
N PRO A 6 -5.63 -3.89 1.48
CA PRO A 6 -5.85 -4.98 2.42
C PRO A 6 -6.95 -5.96 1.98
N LEU A 7 -6.82 -7.24 2.33
CA LEU A 7 -7.79 -8.28 1.95
C LEU A 7 -9.20 -8.01 2.48
N ASN A 8 -9.32 -7.43 3.68
CA ASN A 8 -10.61 -7.04 4.24
C ASN A 8 -11.26 -5.82 3.56
N ARG A 9 -10.55 -5.19 2.60
CA ARG A 9 -11.01 -4.05 1.79
C ARG A 9 -11.03 -4.39 0.30
N MET A 10 -11.36 -5.63 -0.04
CA MET A 10 -11.42 -6.13 -1.43
C MET A 10 -10.06 -6.18 -2.14
N GLY A 11 -8.96 -6.18 -1.38
CA GLY A 11 -7.64 -6.55 -1.90
C GLY A 11 -7.56 -8.01 -2.32
N ASN A 12 -6.52 -8.34 -3.08
CA ASN A 12 -6.27 -9.70 -3.56
C ASN A 12 -4.81 -10.13 -3.31
N ASN A 13 -4.49 -11.39 -3.61
CA ASN A 13 -3.13 -11.92 -3.52
C ASN A 13 -2.39 -11.87 -4.87
N ASP A 14 -2.85 -11.01 -5.79
CA ASP A 14 -2.14 -10.80 -7.04
C ASP A 14 -0.79 -10.11 -6.73
N PRO A 15 0.32 -10.52 -7.37
CA PRO A 15 1.62 -9.89 -7.15
C PRO A 15 1.63 -8.37 -7.35
N THR A 16 0.71 -7.84 -8.16
CA THR A 16 0.52 -6.40 -8.38
C THR A 16 -0.05 -5.67 -7.17
N ASN A 17 -0.66 -6.37 -6.21
CA ASN A 17 -1.18 -5.83 -4.97
C ASN A 17 -0.15 -5.90 -3.82
N PHE A 18 1.11 -6.23 -4.07
CA PHE A 18 2.15 -6.24 -3.04
C PHE A 18 3.06 -5.00 -3.12
N GLU A 19 3.40 -4.49 -1.94
CA GLU A 19 4.40 -3.43 -1.77
C GLU A 19 5.50 -3.83 -0.77
N ILE A 20 6.70 -3.28 -1.01
CA ILE A 20 7.85 -3.50 -0.14
C ILE A 20 7.90 -2.36 0.88
N LEU A 21 7.50 -2.69 2.10
CA LEU A 21 7.58 -1.81 3.26
C LEU A 21 8.61 -2.29 4.29
N CYS A 22 9.20 -1.34 5.00
CA CYS A 22 9.97 -1.61 6.21
C CYS A 22 9.05 -2.19 7.32
N GLN A 23 9.60 -2.87 8.33
CA GLN A 23 8.77 -3.51 9.36
C GLN A 23 7.91 -2.49 10.13
N THR A 24 8.50 -1.36 10.57
CA THR A 24 7.77 -0.31 11.27
C THR A 24 6.75 0.39 10.38
N CYS A 25 7.08 0.56 9.09
CA CYS A 25 6.20 1.09 8.06
C CYS A 25 4.96 0.19 7.87
N ASN A 26 5.16 -1.12 7.78
CA ASN A 26 4.10 -2.11 7.63
C ASN A 26 3.16 -2.13 8.85
N ILE A 27 3.73 -2.17 10.06
CA ILE A 27 2.95 -2.10 11.31
C ILE A 27 2.18 -0.78 11.39
N SER A 28 2.82 0.33 11.00
CA SER A 28 2.18 1.64 10.98
C SER A 28 1.03 1.68 9.96
N LYS A 29 1.20 1.15 8.74
CA LYS A 29 0.16 1.13 7.70
C LYS A 29 -1.10 0.43 8.20
N GLY A 30 -0.95 -0.78 8.73
CA GLY A 30 -2.06 -1.63 9.18
C GLY A 30 -3.08 -1.86 8.07
N ASP A 31 -4.37 -1.79 8.39
CA ASP A 31 -5.46 -1.99 7.43
C ASP A 31 -5.73 -0.77 6.52
N ARG A 32 -4.78 0.15 6.36
CA ARG A 32 -4.93 1.30 5.46
C ARG A 32 -4.35 0.98 4.09
N THR A 33 -4.91 1.61 3.06
CA THR A 33 -4.34 1.62 1.71
C THR A 33 -3.22 2.64 1.64
N THR A 34 -2.20 2.37 0.84
CA THR A 34 -1.16 3.36 0.58
C THR A 34 -1.74 4.51 -0.24
N GLU A 35 -1.63 5.74 0.26
CA GLU A 35 -2.09 6.91 -0.47
C GLU A 35 -1.09 7.26 -1.57
N THR A 36 -1.59 7.39 -2.80
CA THR A 36 -0.81 7.92 -3.90
C THR A 36 -0.60 9.40 -3.67
N ASN A 37 0.67 9.85 -3.68
CA ASN A 37 0.95 11.28 -3.58
C ASN A 37 0.44 11.98 -4.85
N ASN A 38 -0.50 12.91 -4.70
CA ASN A 38 -1.07 13.70 -5.78
C ASN A 38 -0.15 14.89 -6.13
N GLY A 39 1.13 14.62 -6.33
CA GLY A 39 2.13 15.62 -6.65
C GLY A 39 1.98 16.08 -8.10
N THR A 40 1.57 17.33 -8.30
CA THR A 40 1.65 17.97 -9.62
C THR A 40 3.12 18.06 -10.01
N ILE A 41 3.52 17.38 -11.09
CA ILE A 41 4.85 17.55 -11.67
C ILE A 41 4.84 18.88 -12.43
N PRO A 42 5.56 19.93 -11.99
CA PRO A 42 5.64 21.17 -12.74
C PRO A 42 6.46 20.95 -14.04
N PHE A 43 5.94 21.49 -15.14
CA PHE A 43 6.56 21.49 -16.48
C PHE A 43 7.52 22.67 -16.68
#